data_AF-A0A7S3B983-F1
#
_entry.id   AF-A0A7S3B983-F1
#
_cell.length_a   1.000
_cell.length_b   1.000
_cell.length_c   1.000
_cell.angle_alpha   90.00
_cell.angle_beta   90.00
_cell.angle_gamma   90.00
#
_symmetry.space_group_name_H-M   'P 1'
#
loop_
_entity.id
_entity.type
_entity.pdbx_description
1 polymer ?
#
loop_
_entity_poly.entity_id
_entity_poly.type
_entity_poly.pdbx_seq_one_letter_code
_entity_poly.pdbx_strand_id
1 'polypeptide(L)'
;RARSRRLRPRAMVALAGLAVGAVGTAARACEGPSSEDLAADDAGRSHTYPGGAPPKLGRRERRQFEAWLNDVRREAREAGVSARTVEAALKGLAPLPAVKELDRSQPEYTLTTREYLE
;
A
#
# COMPACT_ATOMS: atom_id res chain seq x y z
N ARG A 1 -16.38 -29.55 53.27
CA ARG A 1 -15.79 -28.26 53.73
C ARG A 1 -16.25 -27.15 52.80
N ALA A 2 -17.03 -26.21 53.32
CA ALA A 2 -17.38 -24.95 52.68
C ALA A 2 -16.14 -24.04 52.56
N ARG A 3 -16.09 -23.19 51.53
CA ARG A 3 -15.79 -21.77 51.68
C ARG A 3 -16.25 -21.00 50.44
N SER A 4 -17.01 -19.97 50.75
CA SER A 4 -17.82 -19.10 49.92
C SER A 4 -17.14 -17.75 49.69
N ARG A 5 -17.51 -17.07 48.59
CA ARG A 5 -17.44 -15.61 48.33
C ARG A 5 -16.00 -15.06 48.10
N ARG A 6 -15.74 -14.11 47.20
CA ARG A 6 -16.43 -12.83 46.96
C ARG A 6 -16.24 -12.34 45.51
N LEU A 7 -17.23 -11.59 45.03
CA LEU A 7 -17.25 -10.87 43.76
C LEU A 7 -16.55 -9.49 43.84
N ARG A 8 -15.91 -9.10 42.71
CA ARG A 8 -15.82 -7.76 42.06
C ARG A 8 -14.98 -6.67 42.78
N PRO A 9 -14.45 -5.61 42.09
CA PRO A 9 -15.00 -4.96 40.89
C PRO A 9 -14.01 -4.51 39.79
N ARG A 10 -14.64 -3.97 38.73
CA ARG A 10 -14.10 -3.33 37.53
C ARG A 10 -13.28 -2.08 37.89
N ALA A 11 -12.13 -1.90 37.26
CA ALA A 11 -11.44 -0.61 37.17
C ALA A 11 -11.05 -0.37 35.71
N MET A 12 -12.04 0.02 34.90
CA MET A 12 -11.78 0.68 33.62
C MET A 12 -11.66 2.17 33.95
N VAL A 13 -10.43 2.66 34.06
CA VAL A 13 -10.16 4.08 34.14
C VAL A 13 -10.23 4.62 32.72
N ALA A 14 -11.37 5.24 32.41
CA ALA A 14 -11.50 6.18 31.32
C ALA A 14 -10.70 7.44 31.69
N LEU A 15 -9.67 7.77 30.91
CA LEU A 15 -8.97 9.03 31.03
C LEU A 15 -9.31 9.90 29.82
N ALA A 16 -9.90 11.03 30.17
CA ALA A 16 -10.53 12.02 29.33
C ALA A 16 -9.57 12.67 28.34
N GLY A 17 -10.15 13.15 27.25
CA GLY A 17 -9.46 13.91 26.22
C GLY A 17 -8.89 15.22 26.73
N LEU A 18 -7.77 15.61 26.12
CA LEU A 18 -7.27 16.97 26.11
C LEU A 18 -7.18 17.40 24.64
N ALA A 19 -8.15 18.20 24.22
CA ALA A 19 -8.08 18.96 22.99
C ALA A 19 -7.15 20.16 23.22
N VAL A 20 -6.00 20.18 22.55
CA VAL A 20 -5.11 21.35 22.51
C VAL A 20 -5.29 22.05 21.18
N GLY A 21 -5.91 23.23 21.27
CA GLY A 21 -5.64 24.46 20.56
C GLY A 21 -5.14 24.41 19.11
N ALA A 22 -6.03 24.83 18.20
CA ALA A 22 -5.67 25.32 16.88
C ALA A 22 -4.81 26.59 16.97
N VAL A 23 -3.63 26.54 16.34
CA VAL A 23 -2.85 27.72 15.96
C VAL A 23 -2.78 27.73 14.43
N GLY A 24 -3.58 28.60 13.79
CA GLY A 24 -3.29 29.09 12.43
C GLY A 24 -2.13 30.08 12.51
N THR A 25 -1.36 30.40 11.47
CA THR A 25 -1.61 30.43 10.02
C THR A 25 -0.25 30.59 9.32
N ALA A 26 -0.09 29.97 8.15
CA ALA A 26 0.66 30.44 6.97
C ALA A 26 0.94 29.24 6.04
N ALA A 27 -0.13 28.62 5.52
CA ALA A 27 0.03 27.76 4.34
C ALA A 27 0.24 28.70 3.16
N ARG A 28 1.51 28.92 2.82
CA ARG A 28 1.89 29.38 1.50
C ARG A 28 1.31 28.34 0.53
N ALA A 29 0.36 28.77 -0.30
CA ALA A 29 -0.32 27.91 -1.25
C ALA A 29 0.70 27.21 -2.15
N CYS A 30 1.00 25.94 -1.85
CA CYS A 30 1.24 24.98 -2.91
C CYS A 30 -0.14 24.68 -3.48
N GLU A 31 -0.64 25.57 -4.33
CA GLU A 31 -1.80 25.31 -5.18
C GLU A 31 -1.31 24.27 -6.22
N GLY A 32 -1.21 23.02 -5.78
CA GLY A 32 -1.09 21.89 -6.69
C GLY A 32 -2.40 21.76 -7.46
N PRO A 33 -2.36 21.41 -8.76
CA PRO A 33 -3.58 21.28 -9.54
C PRO A 33 -4.57 20.34 -8.84
N SER A 34 -5.82 20.80 -8.79
CA SER A 34 -6.95 20.09 -8.22
C SER A 34 -6.97 18.64 -8.73
N SER A 35 -7.19 17.68 -7.84
CA SER A 35 -7.10 16.23 -8.12
C SER A 35 -8.16 15.71 -9.11
N GLU A 36 -8.97 16.61 -9.66
CA GLU A 36 -10.03 16.35 -10.62
C GLU A 36 -9.54 16.40 -12.07
N ASP A 37 -8.37 17.00 -12.35
CA ASP A 37 -7.84 17.14 -13.72
C ASP A 37 -6.92 16.00 -14.18
N LEU A 38 -6.40 15.15 -13.27
CA LEU A 38 -5.49 14.05 -13.62
C LEU A 38 -6.18 12.70 -13.88
N ALA A 39 -7.51 12.65 -13.86
CA ALA A 39 -8.26 11.38 -13.92
C ALA A 39 -8.75 10.98 -15.31
N ALA A 40 -8.56 11.81 -16.35
CA ALA A 40 -9.18 11.59 -17.65
C ALA A 40 -8.33 10.81 -18.68
N ASP A 41 -6.99 10.90 -18.63
CA ASP A 41 -6.13 10.35 -19.70
C ASP A 41 -5.42 9.02 -19.38
N ASP A 42 -5.49 8.51 -18.14
CA ASP A 42 -4.77 7.28 -17.76
C ASP A 42 -5.60 5.98 -17.90
N ALA A 43 -6.93 6.09 -18.08
CA ALA A 43 -7.83 4.94 -18.22
C ALA A 43 -7.55 4.04 -19.46
N GLY A 44 -6.63 4.46 -20.34
CA GLY A 44 -6.24 3.74 -21.55
C GLY A 44 -4.82 3.17 -21.55
N ARG A 45 -3.95 3.50 -20.58
CA ARG A 45 -2.59 2.99 -20.56
C ARG A 45 -2.54 1.65 -19.85
N SER A 46 -3.12 0.63 -20.49
CA SER A 46 -2.75 -0.74 -20.20
C SER A 46 -1.25 -0.82 -20.37
N HIS A 47 -0.49 -0.88 -19.28
CA HIS A 47 0.94 -1.17 -19.35
C HIS A 47 1.06 -2.63 -19.78
N THR A 48 0.94 -2.86 -21.08
CA THR A 48 1.16 -4.15 -21.70
C THR A 48 2.67 -4.37 -21.64
N TYR A 49 3.10 -5.36 -20.87
CA TYR A 49 4.47 -5.84 -20.98
C TYR A 49 4.74 -6.21 -22.45
N PRO A 50 5.80 -5.67 -23.09
CA PRO A 50 6.18 -6.08 -24.44
C PRO A 50 6.68 -7.53 -24.38
N GLY A 51 5.74 -8.46 -24.57
CA GLY A 51 5.92 -9.88 -24.28
C GLY A 51 4.56 -10.51 -23.99
N GLY A 52 3.66 -10.48 -24.98
CA GLY A 52 2.28 -10.93 -24.88
C GLY A 52 2.14 -12.40 -24.52
N ALA A 53 2.16 -12.70 -23.22
CA ALA A 53 1.44 -13.79 -22.57
C ALA A 53 1.57 -13.61 -21.06
N PRO A 54 0.48 -13.69 -20.27
CA PRO A 54 0.62 -13.72 -18.83
C PRO A 54 1.48 -14.93 -18.45
N PRO A 55 2.46 -14.75 -17.55
CA PRO A 55 3.37 -15.82 -17.15
C PRO A 55 2.57 -17.02 -16.61
N LYS A 56 2.94 -18.22 -17.04
CA LYS A 56 2.33 -19.46 -16.58
C LYS A 56 2.77 -19.77 -15.15
N LEU A 57 2.09 -19.16 -14.18
CA LEU A 57 2.31 -19.40 -12.76
C LEU A 57 1.65 -20.70 -12.29
N GLY A 58 2.13 -21.26 -11.17
CA GLY A 58 1.45 -22.35 -10.49
C GLY A 58 0.13 -21.89 -9.86
N ARG A 59 -0.85 -22.80 -9.72
CA ARG A 59 -2.12 -22.47 -9.02
C ARG A 59 -1.91 -22.01 -7.58
N ARG A 60 -0.91 -22.56 -6.88
CA ARG A 60 -0.58 -22.18 -5.50
C ARG A 60 -0.07 -20.74 -5.41
N GLU A 61 0.86 -20.38 -6.29
CA GLU A 61 1.44 -19.03 -6.36
C GLU A 61 0.37 -17.97 -6.66
N ARG A 62 -0.56 -18.26 -7.60
CA ARG A 62 -1.70 -17.36 -7.84
C ARG A 62 -2.56 -17.14 -6.60
N ARG A 63 -2.91 -18.21 -5.88
CA ARG A 63 -3.72 -18.10 -4.65
C ARG A 63 -3.00 -17.32 -3.55
N GLN A 64 -1.70 -17.52 -3.40
CA GLN A 64 -0.89 -16.77 -2.43
C GLN A 64 -0.80 -15.30 -2.79
N PHE A 65 -0.62 -14.97 -4.08
CA PHE A 65 -0.61 -13.60 -4.55
C PHE A 65 -1.97 -12.90 -4.39
N GLU A 66 -3.06 -13.59 -4.68
CA GLU A 66 -4.41 -13.07 -4.44
C GLU A 66 -4.66 -12.79 -2.95
N ALA A 67 -4.20 -13.67 -2.06
CA ALA A 67 -4.28 -13.46 -0.62
C ALA A 67 -3.46 -12.23 -0.18
N TRP A 68 -2.21 -12.14 -0.64
CA TRP A 68 -1.35 -10.99 -0.38
C TRP A 68 -1.95 -9.67 -0.93
N LEU A 69 -2.52 -9.66 -2.13
CA LEU A 69 -3.18 -8.48 -2.68
C LEU A 69 -4.36 -8.04 -1.81
N ASN A 70 -5.12 -8.97 -1.21
CA ASN A 70 -6.21 -8.61 -0.31
C ASN A 70 -5.70 -7.96 0.99
N ASP A 71 -4.57 -8.43 1.50
CA ASP A 71 -3.91 -7.82 2.65
C ASP A 71 -3.41 -6.41 2.32
N VAL A 72 -2.76 -6.23 1.17
CA VAL A 72 -2.32 -4.91 0.68
C VAL A 72 -3.51 -3.96 0.48
N ARG A 73 -4.63 -4.43 -0.07
CA ARG A 73 -5.85 -3.61 -0.20
C ARG A 73 -6.37 -3.13 1.15
N ARG A 74 -6.32 -3.99 2.18
CA ARG A 74 -6.73 -3.64 3.54
C ARG A 74 -5.79 -2.60 4.14
N GLU A 75 -4.48 -2.85 4.08
CA GLU A 75 -3.45 -1.94 4.61
C GLU A 75 -3.51 -0.56 3.93
N ALA A 76 -3.68 -0.51 2.61
CA ALA A 76 -3.81 0.76 1.88
C ALA A 76 -5.05 1.57 2.34
N ARG A 77 -6.16 0.90 2.62
CA ARG A 77 -7.38 1.55 3.14
C ARG A 77 -7.18 2.05 4.57
N GLU A 78 -6.50 1.28 5.41
CA GLU A 78 -6.14 1.68 6.78
C GLU A 78 -5.18 2.88 6.79
N ALA A 79 -4.30 2.98 5.78
CA ALA A 79 -3.42 4.12 5.56
C ALA A 79 -4.11 5.37 4.97
N GLY A 80 -5.43 5.31 4.72
CA GLY A 80 -6.21 6.45 4.23
C GLY A 80 -6.28 6.59 2.71
N VAL A 81 -5.83 5.59 1.93
CA VAL A 81 -5.98 5.60 0.47
C VAL A 81 -7.43 5.37 0.08
N SER A 82 -7.95 6.16 -0.86
CA SER A 82 -9.35 6.04 -1.30
C SER A 82 -9.64 4.66 -1.92
N ALA A 83 -10.82 4.10 -1.65
CA ALA A 83 -11.22 2.82 -2.21
C ALA A 83 -11.20 2.82 -3.75
N ARG A 84 -11.59 3.94 -4.38
CA ARG A 84 -11.53 4.11 -5.84
C ARG A 84 -10.11 3.93 -6.36
N THR A 85 -9.13 4.56 -5.71
CA THR A 85 -7.71 4.48 -6.10
C THR A 85 -7.18 3.06 -5.93
N VAL A 86 -7.45 2.43 -4.79
CA VAL A 86 -7.00 1.05 -4.51
C VAL A 86 -7.56 0.05 -5.53
N GLU A 87 -8.86 0.12 -5.82
CA GLU A 87 -9.47 -0.78 -6.80
C GLU A 87 -8.97 -0.51 -8.21
N ALA A 88 -8.84 0.76 -8.62
CA ALA A 88 -8.34 1.10 -9.95
C ALA A 88 -6.90 0.61 -10.18
N ALA A 89 -6.01 0.82 -9.20
CA ALA A 89 -4.60 0.47 -9.32
C ALA A 89 -4.32 -1.04 -9.21
N LEU A 90 -5.09 -1.75 -8.39
CA LEU A 90 -4.81 -3.16 -8.07
C LEU A 90 -5.73 -4.15 -8.80
N LYS A 91 -6.56 -3.70 -9.74
CA LYS A 91 -7.45 -4.57 -10.51
C LYS A 91 -6.70 -5.33 -11.59
N GLY A 92 -6.95 -6.64 -11.67
CA GLY A 92 -6.46 -7.48 -12.77
C GLY A 92 -4.95 -7.73 -12.78
N LEU A 93 -4.26 -7.43 -11.67
CA LEU A 93 -2.83 -7.70 -11.56
C LEU A 93 -2.53 -9.20 -11.52
N ALA A 94 -1.46 -9.59 -12.20
CA ALA A 94 -0.89 -10.93 -12.14
C ALA A 94 0.58 -10.83 -11.68
N PRO A 95 1.10 -11.84 -10.96
CA PRO A 95 2.51 -11.87 -10.61
C PRO A 95 3.37 -11.91 -11.87
N LEU A 96 4.53 -11.24 -11.82
CA LEU A 96 5.48 -11.19 -12.91
C LEU A 96 6.77 -11.90 -12.49
N PRO A 97 7.01 -13.17 -12.90
CA PRO A 97 8.20 -13.91 -12.55
C PRO A 97 9.50 -13.19 -12.91
N ALA A 98 9.50 -12.44 -14.02
CA ALA A 98 10.65 -11.65 -14.45
C ALA A 98 11.08 -10.64 -13.37
N VAL A 99 10.13 -10.00 -12.67
CA VAL A 99 10.46 -9.06 -11.58
C VAL A 99 11.12 -9.79 -10.41
N LYS A 100 10.60 -10.98 -10.05
CA LYS A 100 11.18 -11.80 -8.98
C LYS A 100 12.58 -12.30 -9.35
N GLU A 101 12.80 -12.66 -10.61
CA GLU A 101 14.12 -13.12 -11.06
C GLU A 101 15.11 -11.96 -11.07
N LEU A 102 14.72 -10.81 -11.63
CA LEU A 102 15.55 -9.60 -11.65
C LEU A 102 15.92 -9.12 -10.24
N ASP A 103 15.01 -9.23 -9.28
CA ASP A 103 15.26 -8.94 -7.86
C ASP A 103 16.35 -9.85 -7.29
N ARG A 104 16.31 -11.16 -7.59
CA ARG A 104 17.32 -12.13 -7.13
C ARG A 104 18.65 -12.01 -7.87
N SER A 105 18.61 -11.53 -9.11
CA SER A 105 19.75 -11.48 -10.00
C SER A 105 20.39 -10.10 -10.06
N GLN A 106 20.27 -9.26 -9.02
CA GLN A 106 20.98 -7.98 -8.97
C GLN A 106 22.44 -8.20 -8.55
N PRO A 107 23.43 -8.20 -9.48
CA PRO A 107 24.82 -8.13 -9.10
C PRO A 107 25.12 -6.77 -8.48
N GLU A 108 25.76 -6.76 -7.32
CA GLU A 108 26.31 -5.53 -6.75
C GLU A 108 27.58 -5.16 -7.54
N TYR A 109 27.49 -4.10 -8.35
CA TYR A 109 28.65 -3.45 -8.96
C TYR A 109 28.70 -1.98 -8.50
N THR A 110 29.90 -1.47 -8.28
CA THR A 110 30.12 -0.06 -7.92
C THR A 110 30.67 0.69 -9.12
N LEU A 111 29.92 1.67 -9.62
CA LEU A 111 30.42 2.64 -10.60
C LEU A 111 31.04 3.83 -9.87
N THR A 112 32.18 4.31 -10.34
CA THR A 112 32.65 5.65 -9.99
C THR A 112 31.69 6.69 -10.58
N THR A 113 31.59 7.87 -9.96
CA THR A 113 30.76 8.97 -10.47
C THR A 113 31.08 9.31 -11.93
N ARG A 114 32.35 9.15 -12.33
CA ARG A 114 32.79 9.37 -13.71
C ARG A 114 32.22 8.31 -14.65
N GLU A 115 32.34 7.01 -14.33
CA GLU A 115 31.81 5.91 -15.16
C GLU A 115 30.28 5.95 -15.31
N TYR A 116 29.56 6.58 -14.38
CA TYR A 116 28.11 6.77 -14.50
C TYR A 116 27.72 7.94 -15.44
N LEU A 117 28.57 8.96 -15.56
CA LEU A 117 28.28 10.18 -16.31
C LEU A 117 28.81 10.16 -17.76
N GLU A 118 29.68 9.21 -18.09
CA GLU A 118 30.11 8.92 -19.46
C GLU A 118 29.01 8.17 -20.24
#